data_AF-C1FIX8-F1
#
_entry.id   AF-C1FIX8-F1
#
_cell.length_a   1.000
_cell.length_b   1.000
_cell.length_c   1.000
_cell.angle_alpha   90.00
_cell.angle_beta   90.00
_cell.angle_gamma   90.00
#
_symmetry.space_group_name_H-M   'P 1'
#
loop_
_entity.id
_entity.type
_entity.pdbx_description
1 polymer ?
#
loop_
_entity_poly.entity_id
_entity_poly.type
_entity_poly.pdbx_seq_one_letter_code
_entity_poly.pdbx_strand_id
1 'polypeptide(L)'
;MGGPKGVIRPGFNLIPRAKRDEGANGAKTRREKAVTAADSDSEDAADDFLRNNAVAVGEDIPSTSGVDGESVEKRKKNKDKDVDAFEPVAAEEADGRVKGKKNKKERQKHLLQHLSLRAETTTPAASVDHPFEVDAADHCETPFQAYQDIEPFLFRMALALKKPKDKLRIYDPYFCEGSVAKHLARLGFTSVYNKNEDFYKCIEEKRIPEHDVLLTNPPYSGDHFRRILSFCAKNKKPWLLLLPNFVCRKQYYQPCVGEDVKALFLIPDPTKPYRYWAPGRRGFEDRNQAKGTTPFETFWYVNYAGLAPHEEVRAWWMKKFAPHSTCTLPAPDEALPQQQRLQKRANPRARKIAAMKERKQGGPANDGKDGKGSGGIYYDQERAKAAKQRMMQQQGGDGDFRKDKRKREKGGKGDRKRSKQA
;
A
#
# COMPACT_ATOMS: atom_id res chain seq x y z
N MET A 1 54.99 15.89 32.55
CA MET A 1 55.14 16.31 31.13
C MET A 1 53.85 15.92 30.43
N GLY A 2 52.83 16.79 30.41
CA GLY A 2 52.49 17.57 29.21
C GLY A 2 51.06 17.21 28.78
N GLY A 3 50.10 18.15 28.88
CA GLY A 3 48.73 18.01 28.37
C GLY A 3 48.66 18.09 26.82
N PRO A 4 47.50 18.38 26.16
CA PRO A 4 46.39 19.20 26.68
C PRO A 4 44.93 18.80 26.33
N LYS A 5 44.06 19.35 27.18
CA LYS A 5 42.70 19.94 27.01
C LYS A 5 42.11 20.13 25.60
N GLY A 6 40.78 19.92 25.51
CA GLY A 6 39.85 20.46 24.51
C GLY A 6 38.39 20.12 24.88
N VAL A 7 37.70 20.87 25.74
CA VAL A 7 36.85 22.06 25.50
C VAL A 7 35.47 21.75 24.88
N ILE A 8 34.47 21.81 25.77
CA ILE A 8 33.02 21.95 25.52
C ILE A 8 32.70 23.41 25.21
N ARG A 9 31.85 23.70 24.21
CA ARG A 9 30.91 24.84 24.23
C ARG A 9 29.63 24.56 23.43
N PRO A 10 28.43 24.86 24.00
CA PRO A 10 27.17 25.01 23.28
C PRO A 10 26.95 26.48 22.88
N GLY A 11 26.09 26.74 21.88
CA GLY A 11 25.75 28.09 21.45
C GLY A 11 24.45 28.13 20.64
N PHE A 12 23.32 28.17 21.36
CA PHE A 12 22.01 28.60 20.85
C PHE A 12 22.04 30.12 20.64
N ASN A 13 21.65 30.61 19.46
CA ASN A 13 21.41 32.03 19.20
C ASN A 13 19.90 32.27 18.98
N LEU A 14 19.31 32.99 19.93
CA LEU A 14 18.05 33.73 19.82
C LEU A 14 18.34 35.09 19.17
N ILE A 15 17.55 35.50 18.17
CA ILE A 15 17.44 36.91 17.74
C ILE A 15 15.94 37.24 17.55
N PRO A 16 15.49 38.47 17.89
CA PRO A 16 14.13 38.74 18.35
C PRO A 16 13.23 39.45 17.33
N ARG A 17 11.93 39.48 17.70
CA ARG A 17 10.84 40.30 17.17
C ARG A 17 11.21 41.78 17.03
N ALA A 18 10.81 42.39 15.92
CA ALA A 18 10.59 43.83 15.79
C ALA A 18 9.11 44.11 15.47
N LYS A 19 8.54 45.06 16.22
CA LYS A 19 7.24 45.73 16.03
C LYS A 19 7.41 46.99 15.16
N ARG A 20 6.26 47.56 14.75
CA ARG A 20 5.96 48.90 14.18
C ARG A 20 5.57 48.84 12.70
N ASP A 21 4.60 49.59 12.18
CA ASP A 21 3.66 50.55 12.77
C ASP A 21 2.45 50.74 11.83
N GLU A 22 1.45 51.38 12.40
CA GLU A 22 0.17 51.82 11.87
C GLU A 22 0.24 52.70 10.61
N GLY A 23 -0.85 52.71 9.84
CA GLY A 23 -1.06 53.62 8.71
C GLY A 23 -2.48 53.53 8.16
N ALA A 24 -3.33 54.42 8.65
CA ALA A 24 -4.76 54.49 8.43
C ALA A 24 -5.21 55.03 7.05
N ASN A 25 -6.51 54.84 6.81
CA ASN A 25 -7.48 55.64 6.05
C ASN A 25 -7.81 55.27 4.59
N GLY A 26 -9.12 55.10 4.36
CA GLY A 26 -9.74 55.21 3.04
C GLY A 26 -11.11 54.56 2.92
N ALA A 27 -12.14 55.17 3.52
CA ALA A 27 -13.55 54.80 3.40
C ALA A 27 -14.09 54.89 1.95
N LYS A 28 -15.09 54.05 1.59
CA LYS A 28 -16.36 54.49 0.96
C LYS A 28 -17.38 53.35 0.74
N THR A 29 -18.60 53.63 1.24
CA THR A 29 -19.94 53.32 0.70
C THR A 29 -20.49 51.90 0.64
N ARG A 30 -21.22 51.55 1.71
CA ARG A 30 -22.69 51.33 1.78
C ARG A 30 -23.39 50.89 0.46
N ARG A 31 -23.89 49.65 0.43
CA ARG A 31 -25.20 49.33 -0.17
C ARG A 31 -25.82 48.13 0.56
N GLU A 32 -26.87 48.44 1.30
CA GLU A 32 -27.82 47.48 1.86
C GLU A 32 -28.55 46.76 0.72
N LYS A 33 -28.66 45.43 0.82
CA LYS A 33 -29.82 44.69 0.33
C LYS A 33 -29.91 43.36 1.08
N ALA A 34 -30.91 43.29 1.97
CA ALA A 34 -31.37 42.05 2.57
C ALA A 34 -32.09 41.21 1.52
N VAL A 35 -31.69 39.94 1.38
CA VAL A 35 -32.58 38.82 1.05
C VAL A 35 -32.05 37.59 1.77
N THR A 36 -32.95 37.00 2.53
CA THR A 36 -32.89 35.76 3.31
C THR A 36 -32.72 34.51 2.44
N ALA A 37 -32.00 33.53 2.99
CA ALA A 37 -32.33 32.08 3.04
C ALA A 37 -31.17 31.15 2.67
N ALA A 38 -30.84 30.29 3.63
CA ALA A 38 -30.37 28.91 3.53
C ALA A 38 -29.22 28.57 2.56
N ASP A 39 -28.05 28.28 3.12
CA ASP A 39 -27.43 26.94 3.07
C ASP A 39 -26.06 27.00 3.77
N SER A 40 -26.01 26.43 4.97
CA SER A 40 -24.81 26.23 5.77
C SER A 40 -24.35 24.78 5.61
N ASP A 41 -23.42 24.53 4.69
CA ASP A 41 -22.67 23.27 4.63
C ASP A 41 -21.57 23.31 5.70
N SER A 42 -21.88 22.73 6.86
CA SER A 42 -20.95 22.46 7.96
C SER A 42 -20.26 21.11 7.72
N GLU A 43 -19.04 21.11 7.19
CA GLU A 43 -18.13 19.95 7.17
C GLU A 43 -17.25 19.89 8.44
N ASP A 44 -17.83 20.02 9.64
CA ASP A 44 -17.10 19.94 10.93
C ASP A 44 -17.93 19.18 12.00
N ALA A 45 -18.43 18.00 11.66
CA ALA A 45 -19.11 17.12 12.62
C ALA A 45 -18.71 15.65 12.41
N ALA A 46 -17.44 15.33 12.65
CA ALA A 46 -16.96 13.94 12.75
C ALA A 46 -15.78 13.78 13.72
N ASP A 47 -15.70 14.60 14.79
CA ASP A 47 -14.56 14.60 15.70
C ASP A 47 -14.93 14.56 17.20
N ASP A 48 -16.08 13.95 17.54
CA ASP A 48 -16.54 13.85 18.95
C ASP A 48 -16.85 12.42 19.43
N PHE A 49 -16.46 11.38 18.68
CA PHE A 49 -16.75 9.98 19.04
C PHE A 49 -15.57 9.22 19.69
N LEU A 50 -14.42 9.87 19.93
CA LEU A 50 -13.21 9.19 20.46
C LEU A 50 -12.70 9.69 21.82
N ARG A 51 -13.47 10.50 22.57
CA ARG A 51 -13.01 11.06 23.87
C ARG A 51 -13.60 10.48 25.15
N ASN A 52 -14.61 9.61 25.10
CA ASN A 52 -15.21 9.05 26.31
C ASN A 52 -14.98 7.54 26.43
N ASN A 53 -13.79 7.13 26.86
CA ASN A 53 -13.59 5.84 27.56
C ASN A 53 -12.20 5.72 28.23
N ALA A 54 -11.87 6.66 29.10
CA ALA A 54 -10.70 6.55 29.96
C ALA A 54 -10.92 7.27 31.31
N VAL A 55 -11.73 6.68 32.21
CA VAL A 55 -11.73 7.05 33.63
C VAL A 55 -12.04 5.84 34.51
N ALA A 56 -11.11 5.58 35.44
CA ALA A 56 -11.23 4.98 36.77
C ALA A 56 -11.68 3.51 36.97
N VAL A 57 -10.69 2.66 37.27
CA VAL A 57 -10.72 1.70 38.39
C VAL A 57 -9.29 1.73 38.96
N GLY A 58 -8.98 2.28 40.13
CA GLY A 58 -9.68 2.17 41.41
C GLY A 58 -8.92 1.15 42.24
N GLU A 59 -7.82 1.58 42.87
CA GLU A 59 -7.06 0.80 43.85
C GLU A 59 -7.94 0.52 45.07
N ASP A 60 -8.03 -0.73 45.50
CA ASP A 60 -8.49 -1.08 46.84
C ASP A 60 -7.66 -2.25 47.40
N ILE A 61 -6.87 -1.92 48.41
CA ILE A 61 -6.11 -2.82 49.29
C ILE A 61 -6.98 -3.06 50.53
N PRO A 62 -7.15 -4.31 51.00
CA PRO A 62 -7.44 -4.55 52.41
C PRO A 62 -6.24 -5.21 53.10
N SER A 63 -5.75 -4.52 54.12
CA SER A 63 -4.84 -5.03 55.14
C SER A 63 -5.58 -5.93 56.13
N THR A 64 -5.02 -7.11 56.43
CA THR A 64 -5.22 -7.83 57.71
C THR A 64 -3.89 -8.57 58.02
N SER A 65 -3.13 -8.13 59.03
CA SER A 65 -2.90 -8.83 60.31
C SER A 65 -2.88 -10.36 60.16
N GLY A 66 -1.77 -11.10 60.31
CA GLY A 66 -0.71 -11.02 61.32
C GLY A 66 -0.77 -12.32 62.13
N VAL A 67 0.21 -13.21 61.98
CA VAL A 67 0.58 -14.25 62.96
C VAL A 67 2.07 -14.58 62.80
N ASP A 68 2.71 -14.59 63.97
CA ASP A 68 4.00 -15.14 64.39
C ASP A 68 4.50 -16.36 63.57
N GLY A 69 5.79 -16.60 63.32
CA GLY A 69 6.97 -16.37 64.14
C GLY A 69 7.57 -17.74 64.48
N GLU A 70 8.56 -18.21 63.70
CA GLU A 70 9.52 -19.19 64.23
C GLU A 70 10.83 -19.18 63.45
N SER A 71 11.90 -19.10 64.24
CA SER A 71 13.31 -19.17 63.83
C SER A 71 13.72 -20.64 63.72
N VAL A 72 14.75 -20.99 62.93
CA VAL A 72 15.76 -22.02 63.28
C VAL A 72 16.83 -22.19 62.17
N GLU A 73 18.07 -22.07 62.65
CA GLU A 73 19.34 -22.72 62.28
C GLU A 73 19.96 -22.73 60.87
N LYS A 74 21.16 -22.13 60.87
CA LYS A 74 22.35 -22.53 60.10
C LYS A 74 22.59 -24.05 60.17
N ARG A 75 22.76 -24.70 59.01
CA ARG A 75 23.61 -25.91 58.90
C ARG A 75 24.53 -25.86 57.68
N LYS A 76 25.79 -26.19 57.97
CA LYS A 76 26.97 -26.30 57.12
C LYS A 76 27.07 -27.74 56.59
N LYS A 77 27.69 -27.89 55.41
CA LYS A 77 28.45 -29.07 54.89
C LYS A 77 27.69 -30.34 54.47
N ASN A 78 27.83 -30.69 53.18
CA ASN A 78 28.38 -31.91 52.56
C ASN A 78 27.93 -31.88 51.09
N LYS A 79 28.76 -31.90 50.04
CA LYS A 79 29.84 -32.82 49.60
C LYS A 79 29.37 -34.27 49.50
N ASP A 80 28.77 -34.60 48.37
CA ASP A 80 28.91 -35.84 47.59
C ASP A 80 28.52 -35.47 46.13
N LYS A 81 29.40 -35.59 45.12
CA LYS A 81 29.84 -36.81 44.42
C LYS A 81 28.67 -37.61 43.86
N ASP A 82 28.25 -37.23 42.65
CA ASP A 82 27.81 -38.21 41.66
C ASP A 82 28.51 -37.91 40.34
N VAL A 83 29.17 -38.96 39.87
CA VAL A 83 30.01 -39.04 38.68
C VAL A 83 29.18 -39.85 37.70
N ASP A 84 28.42 -39.19 36.84
CA ASP A 84 27.78 -39.89 35.73
C ASP A 84 28.66 -39.81 34.49
N ALA A 85 29.10 -41.00 34.09
CA ALA A 85 29.96 -41.27 32.96
C ALA A 85 29.25 -40.87 31.66
N PHE A 86 29.72 -39.81 31.02
CA PHE A 86 29.49 -39.59 29.60
C PHE A 86 30.58 -40.33 28.83
N GLU A 87 30.18 -41.41 28.15
CA GLU A 87 31.01 -42.09 27.17
C GLU A 87 31.46 -41.11 26.07
N PRO A 88 32.76 -41.11 25.69
CA PRO A 88 33.23 -40.34 24.55
C PRO A 88 32.79 -41.02 23.25
N VAL A 89 31.76 -40.46 22.62
CA VAL A 89 31.40 -40.82 21.25
C VAL A 89 32.57 -40.43 20.35
N ALA A 90 33.08 -41.43 19.65
CA ALA A 90 34.21 -41.34 18.75
C ALA A 90 34.10 -40.16 17.77
N ALA A 91 35.23 -39.46 17.63
CA ALA A 91 35.46 -38.50 16.58
C ALA A 91 35.41 -39.21 15.22
N GLU A 92 34.27 -39.13 14.53
CA GLU A 92 34.23 -39.39 13.10
C GLU A 92 34.78 -38.18 12.35
N GLU A 93 35.74 -38.51 11.49
CA GLU A 93 36.55 -37.62 10.71
C GLU A 93 35.74 -36.81 9.68
N ALA A 94 36.24 -35.62 9.42
CA ALA A 94 35.70 -34.65 8.50
C ALA A 94 35.80 -35.12 7.05
N ASP A 95 34.70 -35.62 6.48
CA ASP A 95 34.49 -35.64 5.02
C ASP A 95 33.49 -34.56 4.60
N GLY A 96 33.96 -33.32 4.73
CA GLY A 96 33.22 -32.13 4.37
C GLY A 96 33.63 -31.61 3.00
N ARG A 97 32.85 -31.92 1.94
CA ARG A 97 32.45 -30.96 0.88
C ARG A 97 31.61 -31.63 -0.21
N VAL A 98 30.67 -30.86 -0.76
CA VAL A 98 29.95 -31.07 -2.05
C VAL A 98 28.62 -31.88 -2.05
N LYS A 99 27.78 -31.83 -1.01
CA LYS A 99 26.34 -32.25 -1.12
C LYS A 99 25.30 -31.12 -1.17
N GLY A 100 25.71 -29.84 -1.08
CA GLY A 100 24.77 -28.71 -0.97
C GLY A 100 24.21 -28.11 -2.28
N LYS A 101 24.79 -28.40 -3.46
CA LYS A 101 24.39 -27.71 -4.71
C LYS A 101 23.14 -28.31 -5.39
N LYS A 102 22.91 -29.63 -5.29
CA LYS A 102 21.74 -30.29 -5.91
C LYS A 102 20.43 -29.79 -5.29
N ASN A 103 20.38 -29.68 -3.96
CA ASN A 103 19.21 -29.16 -3.22
C ASN A 103 18.86 -27.70 -3.56
N LYS A 104 19.83 -26.86 -3.93
CA LYS A 104 19.55 -25.46 -4.26
C LYS A 104 18.76 -25.32 -5.57
N LYS A 105 19.11 -26.11 -6.59
CA LYS A 105 18.41 -26.10 -7.89
C LYS A 105 16.99 -26.65 -7.76
N GLU A 106 16.81 -27.68 -6.95
CA GLU A 106 15.51 -28.29 -6.70
C GLU A 106 14.58 -27.39 -5.88
N ARG A 107 15.11 -26.73 -4.83
CA ARG A 107 14.38 -25.67 -4.10
C ARG A 107 13.99 -24.50 -5.00
N GLN A 108 14.87 -24.09 -5.92
CA GLN A 108 14.55 -23.03 -6.88
C GLN A 108 13.49 -23.48 -7.90
N LYS A 109 13.53 -24.73 -8.35
CA LYS A 109 12.51 -25.30 -9.24
C LYS A 109 11.15 -25.35 -8.55
N HIS A 110 11.09 -25.78 -7.29
CA HIS A 110 9.85 -25.80 -6.51
C HIS A 110 9.29 -24.39 -6.29
N LEU A 111 10.16 -23.39 -6.05
CA LEU A 111 9.75 -21.98 -5.94
C LEU A 111 9.16 -21.45 -7.25
N LEU A 112 9.78 -21.78 -8.39
CA LEU A 112 9.31 -21.37 -9.72
C LEU A 112 8.05 -22.12 -10.17
N GLN A 113 7.84 -23.35 -9.70
CA GLN A 113 6.66 -24.14 -10.04
C GLN A 113 5.37 -23.47 -9.53
N HIS A 114 5.40 -22.83 -8.36
CA HIS A 114 4.28 -22.03 -7.85
C HIS A 114 4.00 -20.80 -8.73
N LEU A 115 5.05 -20.11 -9.21
CA LEU A 115 4.91 -18.98 -10.13
C LEU A 115 4.37 -19.39 -11.52
N SER A 116 4.47 -20.67 -11.86
CA SER A 116 4.02 -21.21 -13.15
C SER A 116 2.56 -21.68 -13.17
N LEU A 117 1.85 -21.60 -12.04
CA LEU A 117 0.42 -21.92 -11.98
C LEU A 117 -0.32 -20.99 -12.95
N ARG A 118 -0.74 -21.55 -14.09
CA ARG A 118 -1.49 -20.83 -15.12
C ARG A 118 -2.76 -20.27 -14.50
N ALA A 119 -3.16 -19.07 -14.90
CA ALA A 119 -4.45 -18.51 -14.54
C ALA A 119 -5.57 -19.29 -15.24
N GLU A 120 -5.89 -20.49 -14.72
CA GLU A 120 -7.17 -21.13 -15.04
C GLU A 120 -8.24 -20.23 -14.46
N THR A 121 -9.18 -19.87 -15.32
CA THR A 121 -10.34 -19.05 -14.99
C THR A 121 -11.18 -19.83 -14.00
N THR A 122 -11.10 -19.45 -12.73
CA THR A 122 -12.06 -19.91 -11.74
C THR A 122 -13.39 -19.29 -12.13
N THR A 123 -14.34 -20.12 -12.54
CA THR A 123 -15.65 -19.70 -13.00
C THR A 123 -16.32 -18.86 -11.91
N PRO A 124 -16.98 -17.75 -12.26
CA PRO A 124 -17.85 -16.99 -11.37
C PRO A 124 -18.67 -17.86 -10.43
N ALA A 125 -18.64 -17.57 -9.14
CA ALA A 125 -19.70 -18.03 -8.24
C ALA A 125 -21.00 -17.32 -8.64
N ALA A 126 -22.13 -18.03 -8.53
CA ALA A 126 -23.44 -17.40 -8.66
C ALA A 126 -23.61 -16.33 -7.59
N SER A 127 -24.37 -15.27 -7.89
CA SER A 127 -24.59 -14.18 -6.93
C SER A 127 -25.24 -14.69 -5.65
N VAL A 128 -24.68 -14.34 -4.49
CA VAL A 128 -25.23 -14.68 -3.17
C VAL A 128 -25.92 -13.46 -2.55
N ASP A 129 -27.01 -13.69 -1.83
CA ASP A 129 -27.70 -12.63 -1.08
C ASP A 129 -26.87 -12.21 0.15
N HIS A 130 -26.78 -10.90 0.39
CA HIS A 130 -26.03 -10.35 1.53
C HIS A 130 -26.97 -10.01 2.71
N PRO A 131 -26.62 -10.37 3.96
CA PRO A 131 -27.40 -10.00 5.14
C PRO A 131 -27.16 -8.56 5.61
N PHE A 132 -26.47 -7.74 4.81
CA PHE A 132 -26.09 -6.37 5.09
C PHE A 132 -26.25 -5.51 3.84
N GLU A 133 -26.29 -4.19 4.02
CA GLU A 133 -26.40 -3.25 2.90
C GLU A 133 -25.13 -3.26 2.06
N VAL A 134 -25.31 -3.41 0.74
CA VAL A 134 -24.21 -3.46 -0.23
C VAL A 134 -24.45 -2.48 -1.36
N ASP A 135 -23.44 -1.70 -1.72
CA ASP A 135 -23.44 -1.00 -3.00
C ASP A 135 -23.05 -1.99 -4.10
N ALA A 136 -23.98 -2.24 -5.03
CA ALA A 136 -23.72 -3.12 -6.16
C ALA A 136 -22.46 -2.71 -6.96
N ALA A 137 -22.07 -1.44 -6.97
CA ALA A 137 -20.86 -0.94 -7.63
C ALA A 137 -19.56 -1.43 -6.97
N ASP A 138 -19.60 -1.76 -5.68
CA ASP A 138 -18.46 -2.29 -4.93
C ASP A 138 -18.37 -3.81 -4.97
N HIS A 139 -19.38 -4.49 -5.51
CA HIS A 139 -19.44 -5.94 -5.66
C HIS A 139 -18.52 -6.43 -6.79
N CYS A 140 -17.22 -6.40 -6.50
CA CYS A 140 -16.14 -6.70 -7.42
C CYS A 140 -15.17 -7.72 -6.80
N GLU A 141 -15.03 -8.85 -7.46
CA GLU A 141 -14.09 -9.88 -7.09
C GLU A 141 -12.70 -9.62 -7.67
N THR A 142 -11.69 -9.88 -6.85
CA THR A 142 -10.28 -9.66 -7.20
C THR A 142 -9.75 -10.80 -8.07
N PRO A 143 -9.07 -10.52 -9.19
CA PRO A 143 -8.59 -11.57 -10.08
C PRO A 143 -7.49 -12.41 -9.44
N PHE A 144 -7.40 -13.70 -9.81
CA PHE A 144 -6.37 -14.62 -9.33
C PHE A 144 -4.94 -14.05 -9.44
N GLN A 145 -4.64 -13.36 -10.55
CA GLN A 145 -3.34 -12.73 -10.78
C GLN A 145 -2.92 -11.78 -9.64
N ALA A 146 -3.86 -11.00 -9.08
CA ALA A 146 -3.55 -10.10 -7.99
C ALA A 146 -3.11 -10.85 -6.72
N TYR A 147 -3.67 -12.04 -6.47
CA TYR A 147 -3.25 -12.91 -5.37
C TYR A 147 -1.90 -13.60 -5.65
N GLN A 148 -1.61 -13.95 -6.91
CA GLN A 148 -0.29 -14.47 -7.29
C GLN A 148 0.83 -13.46 -7.01
N ASP A 149 0.58 -12.18 -7.31
CA ASP A 149 1.58 -11.12 -7.10
C ASP A 149 1.94 -10.95 -5.62
N ILE A 150 1.00 -11.19 -4.70
CA ILE A 150 1.24 -11.08 -3.25
C ILE A 150 1.62 -12.39 -2.55
N GLU A 151 1.55 -13.53 -3.24
CA GLU A 151 1.96 -14.83 -2.72
C GLU A 151 3.36 -14.79 -2.05
N PRO A 152 4.40 -14.15 -2.62
CA PRO A 152 5.72 -14.11 -2.00
C PRO A 152 5.71 -13.44 -0.63
N PHE A 153 4.89 -12.40 -0.44
CA PHE A 153 4.80 -11.68 0.82
C PHE A 153 4.09 -12.53 1.89
N LEU A 154 2.96 -13.16 1.54
CA LEU A 154 2.27 -14.08 2.44
C LEU A 154 3.16 -15.26 2.85
N PHE A 155 3.92 -15.81 1.91
CA PHE A 155 4.88 -16.88 2.21
C PHE A 155 5.97 -16.41 3.17
N ARG A 156 6.51 -15.20 2.99
CA ARG A 156 7.52 -14.63 3.90
C ARG A 156 6.94 -14.37 5.30
N MET A 157 5.69 -13.92 5.40
CA MET A 157 4.98 -13.79 6.68
C MET A 157 4.81 -15.15 7.38
N ALA A 158 4.42 -16.20 6.64
CA ALA A 158 4.35 -17.56 7.18
C ALA A 158 5.70 -18.03 7.74
N LEU A 159 6.80 -17.80 7.01
CA LEU A 159 8.15 -18.11 7.47
C LEU A 159 8.54 -17.35 8.74
N ALA A 160 8.25 -16.04 8.81
CA ALA A 160 8.55 -15.22 9.99
C ALA A 160 7.77 -15.70 11.22
N LEU A 161 6.52 -16.12 11.02
CA LEU A 161 5.66 -16.70 12.07
C LEU A 161 5.95 -18.18 12.36
N LYS A 162 6.91 -18.81 11.66
CA LYS A 162 7.24 -20.25 11.75
C LYS A 162 6.02 -21.15 11.51
N LYS A 163 5.11 -20.72 10.64
CA LYS A 163 3.91 -21.48 10.24
C LYS A 163 4.08 -22.04 8.83
N PRO A 164 3.63 -23.28 8.57
CA PRO A 164 3.52 -23.77 7.21
C PRO A 164 2.42 -23.00 6.47
N LYS A 165 2.51 -22.99 5.13
CA LYS A 165 1.68 -22.13 4.25
C LYS A 165 0.18 -22.37 4.42
N ASP A 166 -0.22 -23.63 4.56
CA ASP A 166 -1.59 -24.10 4.75
C ASP A 166 -2.18 -23.73 6.12
N LYS A 167 -1.32 -23.45 7.12
CA LYS A 167 -1.72 -23.05 8.47
C LYS A 167 -1.64 -21.54 8.73
N LEU A 168 -1.19 -20.74 7.76
CA LEU A 168 -1.23 -19.29 7.88
C LEU A 168 -2.71 -18.84 7.83
N ARG A 169 -3.21 -18.28 8.93
CA ARG A 169 -4.60 -17.84 9.03
C ARG A 169 -4.77 -16.48 8.39
N ILE A 170 -5.44 -16.43 7.24
CA ILE A 170 -5.71 -15.21 6.50
C ILE A 170 -7.16 -14.79 6.72
N TYR A 171 -7.38 -13.54 7.10
CA TYR A 171 -8.70 -12.95 7.27
C TYR A 171 -9.01 -11.92 6.19
N ASP A 172 -10.08 -12.15 5.44
CA ASP A 172 -10.68 -11.16 4.54
C ASP A 172 -12.02 -10.70 5.10
N PRO A 173 -12.09 -9.50 5.70
CA PRO A 173 -13.31 -8.98 6.32
C PRO A 173 -14.44 -8.66 5.35
N TYR A 174 -14.15 -8.36 4.08
CA TYR A 174 -15.17 -7.94 3.13
C TYR A 174 -15.57 -9.11 2.24
N PHE A 175 -16.86 -9.46 2.26
CA PHE A 175 -17.38 -10.58 1.50
C PHE A 175 -18.04 -10.12 0.20
N CYS A 176 -17.52 -10.64 -0.91
CA CYS A 176 -18.12 -10.55 -2.23
C CYS A 176 -18.83 -11.88 -2.53
N GLU A 177 -18.18 -12.83 -3.21
CA GLU A 177 -18.72 -14.18 -3.46
C GLU A 177 -17.81 -15.30 -2.93
N GLY A 178 -16.83 -14.95 -2.11
CA GLY A 178 -15.89 -15.91 -1.52
C GLY A 178 -14.81 -16.42 -2.48
N SER A 179 -14.57 -15.76 -3.62
CA SER A 179 -13.55 -16.22 -4.57
C SER A 179 -12.13 -16.18 -3.99
N VAL A 180 -11.87 -15.25 -3.07
CA VAL A 180 -10.60 -15.09 -2.36
C VAL A 180 -10.11 -16.40 -1.71
N ALA A 181 -11.01 -17.14 -1.06
CA ALA A 181 -10.66 -18.40 -0.41
C ALA A 181 -10.21 -19.46 -1.42
N LYS A 182 -10.89 -19.55 -2.58
CA LYS A 182 -10.53 -20.48 -3.67
C LYS A 182 -9.19 -20.11 -4.31
N HIS A 183 -8.98 -18.82 -4.57
CA HIS A 183 -7.73 -18.31 -5.13
C HIS A 183 -6.54 -18.55 -4.21
N LEU A 184 -6.67 -18.25 -2.92
CA LEU A 184 -5.61 -18.46 -1.93
C LEU A 184 -5.36 -19.95 -1.67
N ALA A 185 -6.40 -20.79 -1.62
CA ALA A 185 -6.26 -22.24 -1.49
C ALA A 185 -5.49 -22.84 -2.67
N ARG A 186 -5.72 -22.35 -3.88
CA ARG A 186 -4.96 -22.75 -5.09
C ARG A 186 -3.47 -22.40 -4.98
N LEU A 187 -3.13 -21.33 -4.28
CA LEU A 187 -1.75 -20.98 -3.95
C LEU A 187 -1.22 -21.82 -2.78
N GLY A 188 -2.03 -22.60 -2.08
CA GLY A 188 -1.64 -23.43 -0.94
C GLY A 188 -1.88 -22.77 0.43
N PHE A 189 -2.60 -21.64 0.48
CA PHE A 189 -3.10 -21.05 1.72
C PHE A 189 -4.54 -21.51 1.94
N THR A 190 -4.72 -22.63 2.65
CA THR A 190 -6.05 -23.24 2.84
C THR A 190 -6.80 -22.70 4.05
N SER A 191 -6.10 -22.07 5.00
CA SER A 191 -6.69 -21.47 6.21
C SER A 191 -7.15 -20.02 5.99
N VAL A 192 -8.19 -19.83 5.17
CA VAL A 192 -8.75 -18.51 4.83
C VAL A 192 -10.14 -18.33 5.44
N TYR A 193 -10.35 -17.25 6.18
CA TYR A 193 -11.66 -16.82 6.66
C TYR A 193 -12.20 -15.71 5.78
N ASN A 194 -13.23 -16.01 4.99
CA ASN A 194 -14.06 -15.04 4.27
C ASN A 194 -15.51 -15.56 4.31
N LYS A 195 -16.35 -14.90 5.09
CA LYS A 195 -17.73 -15.30 5.37
C LYS A 195 -18.67 -14.16 5.05
N ASN A 196 -19.88 -14.48 4.62
CA ASN A 196 -20.93 -13.52 4.29
C ASN A 196 -21.49 -12.85 5.55
N GLU A 197 -20.66 -12.02 6.18
CA GLU A 197 -20.91 -11.34 7.44
C GLU A 197 -20.57 -9.86 7.28
N ASP A 198 -21.30 -9.01 7.99
CA ASP A 198 -20.98 -7.59 8.05
C ASP A 198 -19.72 -7.37 8.91
N PHE A 199 -18.63 -6.93 8.28
CA PHE A 199 -17.37 -6.65 8.94
C PHE A 199 -17.51 -5.73 10.15
N TYR A 200 -18.29 -4.66 10.02
CA TYR A 200 -18.38 -3.63 11.05
C TYR A 200 -19.17 -4.10 12.25
N LYS A 201 -20.26 -4.83 11.98
CA LYS A 201 -21.00 -5.52 13.04
C LYS A 201 -20.11 -6.55 13.74
N CYS A 202 -19.25 -7.27 13.02
CA CYS A 202 -18.28 -8.18 13.61
C CYS A 202 -17.26 -7.46 14.53
N ILE A 203 -16.86 -6.22 14.23
CA ILE A 203 -16.02 -5.41 15.12
C ILE A 203 -16.79 -5.06 16.40
N GLU A 204 -18.00 -4.52 16.26
CA GLU A 204 -18.85 -4.07 17.38
C GLU A 204 -19.17 -5.21 18.34
N GLU A 205 -19.52 -6.37 17.80
CA GLU A 205 -19.85 -7.58 18.55
C GLU A 205 -18.61 -8.39 18.98
N LYS A 206 -17.40 -7.90 18.68
CA LYS A 206 -16.12 -8.57 18.98
C LYS A 206 -16.03 -10.00 18.44
N ARG A 207 -16.65 -10.25 17.28
CA ARG A 207 -16.65 -11.54 16.57
C ARG A 207 -15.56 -11.66 15.50
N ILE A 208 -14.52 -10.83 15.57
CA ILE A 208 -13.39 -10.93 14.64
C ILE A 208 -12.69 -12.28 14.83
N PRO A 209 -12.53 -13.10 13.78
CA PRO A 209 -11.90 -14.41 13.89
C PRO A 209 -10.41 -14.26 14.24
N GLU A 210 -9.86 -15.26 14.92
CA GLU A 210 -8.42 -15.29 15.17
C GLU A 210 -7.66 -15.50 13.85
N HIS A 211 -6.76 -14.59 13.54
CA HIS A 211 -6.00 -14.59 12.28
C HIS A 211 -4.57 -14.11 12.49
N ASP A 212 -3.72 -14.41 11.52
CA ASP A 212 -2.31 -14.02 11.51
C ASP A 212 -2.06 -12.82 10.59
N VAL A 213 -2.77 -12.77 9.46
CA VAL A 213 -2.64 -11.72 8.44
C VAL A 213 -4.02 -11.28 7.99
N LEU A 214 -4.21 -9.97 7.84
CA LEU A 214 -5.39 -9.40 7.20
C LEU A 214 -5.12 -9.18 5.70
N LEU A 215 -6.01 -9.61 4.83
CA LEU A 215 -5.86 -9.46 3.39
C LEU A 215 -7.22 -9.15 2.78
N THR A 216 -7.34 -8.05 2.06
CA THR A 216 -8.63 -7.68 1.45
C THR A 216 -8.53 -6.70 0.29
N ASN A 217 -9.55 -6.71 -0.56
CA ASN A 217 -9.89 -5.65 -1.51
C ASN A 217 -11.18 -4.98 -0.99
N PRO A 218 -11.09 -3.92 -0.19
CA PRO A 218 -12.25 -3.33 0.44
C PRO A 218 -13.16 -2.64 -0.58
N PRO A 219 -14.44 -2.40 -0.25
CA PRO A 219 -15.33 -1.56 -1.04
C PRO A 219 -14.74 -0.15 -1.26
N TYR A 220 -15.02 0.47 -2.42
CA TYR A 220 -14.43 1.76 -2.80
C TYR A 220 -15.39 2.94 -2.60
N SER A 221 -16.65 2.68 -2.24
CA SER A 221 -17.59 3.71 -1.82
C SER A 221 -17.39 4.11 -0.34
N GLY A 222 -18.20 5.06 0.13
CA GLY A 222 -18.30 5.42 1.54
C GLY A 222 -16.98 5.81 2.23
N ASP A 223 -16.86 5.40 3.49
CA ASP A 223 -15.70 5.66 4.36
C ASP A 223 -14.86 4.40 4.62
N HIS A 224 -15.10 3.33 3.84
CA HIS A 224 -14.50 2.00 4.02
C HIS A 224 -12.97 2.03 4.11
N PHE A 225 -12.30 2.90 3.34
CA PHE A 225 -10.85 3.09 3.39
C PHE A 225 -10.36 3.56 4.76
N ARG A 226 -11.00 4.57 5.36
CA ARG A 226 -10.60 5.11 6.66
C ARG A 226 -10.78 4.06 7.75
N ARG A 227 -11.91 3.36 7.71
CA ARG A 227 -12.27 2.33 8.69
C ARG A 227 -11.31 1.14 8.63
N ILE A 228 -11.01 0.61 7.44
CA ILE A 228 -10.10 -0.54 7.33
C ILE A 228 -8.65 -0.17 7.70
N LEU A 229 -8.16 1.01 7.32
CA LEU A 229 -6.83 1.47 7.70
C LEU A 229 -6.72 1.64 9.23
N SER A 230 -7.73 2.26 9.84
CA SER A 230 -7.81 2.42 11.30
C SER A 230 -7.88 1.08 12.02
N PHE A 231 -8.63 0.11 11.48
CA PHE A 231 -8.69 -1.25 12.02
C PHE A 231 -7.32 -1.92 11.95
N CYS A 232 -6.63 -1.87 10.81
CA CYS A 232 -5.29 -2.40 10.64
C CYS A 232 -4.29 -1.80 11.65
N ALA A 233 -4.34 -0.48 11.85
CA ALA A 233 -3.46 0.22 12.79
C ALA A 233 -3.71 -0.20 14.25
N LYS A 234 -4.97 -0.49 14.63
CA LYS A 234 -5.35 -0.95 15.97
C LYS A 234 -5.04 -2.43 16.19
N ASN A 235 -5.21 -3.27 15.17
CA ASN A 235 -5.03 -4.72 15.26
C ASN A 235 -3.55 -5.15 15.37
N LYS A 236 -2.59 -4.28 14.97
CA LYS A 236 -1.13 -4.53 15.06
C LYS A 236 -0.67 -5.84 14.41
N LYS A 237 -1.41 -6.35 13.44
CA LYS A 237 -1.07 -7.54 12.64
C LYS A 237 -0.64 -7.15 11.24
N PRO A 238 0.16 -7.98 10.55
CA PRO A 238 0.47 -7.78 9.14
C PRO A 238 -0.80 -7.66 8.30
N TRP A 239 -0.76 -6.81 7.28
CA TRP A 239 -1.89 -6.59 6.41
C TRP A 239 -1.49 -6.34 4.95
N LEU A 240 -2.36 -6.77 4.04
CA LEU A 240 -2.27 -6.53 2.61
C LEU A 240 -3.61 -5.96 2.12
N LEU A 241 -3.61 -4.70 1.69
CA LEU A 241 -4.82 -4.02 1.22
C LEU A 241 -4.67 -3.68 -0.26
N LEU A 242 -5.63 -4.12 -1.08
CA LEU A 242 -5.70 -3.72 -2.49
C LEU A 242 -6.50 -2.43 -2.60
N LEU A 243 -5.80 -1.30 -2.74
CA LEU A 243 -6.42 0.02 -2.68
C LEU A 243 -6.09 0.84 -3.94
N PRO A 244 -6.92 1.85 -4.27
CA PRO A 244 -6.57 2.82 -5.29
C PRO A 244 -5.24 3.54 -4.99
N ASN A 245 -4.54 3.89 -6.06
CA ASN A 245 -3.23 4.55 -5.99
C ASN A 245 -3.23 5.92 -5.31
N PHE A 246 -4.39 6.55 -5.15
CA PHE A 246 -4.54 7.86 -4.52
C PHE A 246 -4.66 7.78 -3.00
N VAL A 247 -4.98 6.62 -2.42
CA VAL A 247 -5.34 6.51 -0.99
C VAL A 247 -4.17 6.94 -0.10
N CYS A 248 -2.95 6.48 -0.39
CA CYS A 248 -1.71 6.88 0.30
C CYS A 248 -1.42 8.39 0.33
N ARG A 249 -2.10 9.19 -0.50
CA ARG A 249 -1.89 10.65 -0.60
C ARG A 249 -3.01 11.46 0.02
N LYS A 250 -4.05 10.80 0.52
CA LYS A 250 -5.15 11.48 1.19
C LYS A 250 -4.72 11.93 2.58
N GLN A 251 -5.20 13.09 3.00
CA GLN A 251 -4.88 13.65 4.32
C GLN A 251 -5.25 12.71 5.46
N TYR A 252 -6.30 11.89 5.30
CA TYR A 252 -6.70 10.90 6.31
C TYR A 252 -5.77 9.68 6.39
N TYR A 253 -4.92 9.42 5.39
CA TYR A 253 -4.15 8.18 5.32
C TYR A 253 -3.20 8.04 6.52
N GLN A 254 -2.32 9.02 6.71
CA GLN A 254 -1.33 9.02 7.79
C GLN A 254 -1.99 8.93 9.18
N PRO A 255 -3.02 9.73 9.51
CA PRO A 255 -3.77 9.57 10.76
C PRO A 255 -4.40 8.19 10.96
N CYS A 256 -4.89 7.54 9.89
CA CYS A 256 -5.52 6.22 10.00
C CYS A 256 -4.50 5.10 10.21
N VAL A 257 -3.33 5.14 9.56
CA VAL A 257 -2.33 4.06 9.68
C VAL A 257 -1.34 4.28 10.83
N GLY A 258 -1.11 5.53 11.22
CA GLY A 258 -0.07 5.96 12.17
C GLY A 258 1.17 6.53 11.46
N GLU A 259 1.76 7.58 12.04
CA GLU A 259 2.86 8.36 11.42
C GLU A 259 4.12 7.53 11.13
N ASP A 260 4.40 6.53 11.96
CA ASP A 260 5.58 5.67 11.82
C ASP A 260 5.39 4.54 10.79
N VAL A 261 4.18 4.38 10.25
CA VAL A 261 3.82 3.23 9.43
C VAL A 261 4.13 3.48 7.96
N LYS A 262 5.26 2.95 7.49
CA LYS A 262 5.66 2.99 6.07
C LYS A 262 5.25 1.70 5.36
N ALA A 263 4.13 1.69 4.64
CA ALA A 263 3.75 0.51 3.84
C ALA A 263 4.67 0.34 2.62
N LEU A 264 4.87 -0.91 2.18
CA LEU A 264 5.39 -1.24 0.86
C LEU A 264 4.26 -1.16 -0.17
N PHE A 265 4.58 -0.77 -1.40
CA PHE A 265 3.59 -0.63 -2.47
C PHE A 265 3.95 -1.53 -3.65
N LEU A 266 3.20 -2.62 -3.85
CA LEU A 266 3.42 -3.53 -4.97
C LEU A 266 2.51 -3.14 -6.14
N ILE A 267 3.09 -2.53 -7.16
CA ILE A 267 2.39 -1.86 -8.25
C ILE A 267 2.38 -2.76 -9.50
N PRO A 268 1.23 -3.16 -10.06
CA PRO A 268 1.19 -3.98 -11.27
C PRO A 268 1.70 -3.24 -12.51
N ASP A 269 2.08 -3.98 -13.56
CA ASP A 269 2.47 -3.38 -14.85
C ASP A 269 1.31 -2.48 -15.34
N PRO A 270 1.57 -1.19 -15.63
CA PRO A 270 0.53 -0.28 -16.08
C PRO A 270 -0.12 -0.70 -17.39
N THR A 271 0.45 -1.63 -18.16
CA THR A 271 -0.16 -2.22 -19.38
C THR A 271 -1.04 -3.44 -19.11
N LYS A 272 -0.98 -3.97 -17.89
CA LYS A 272 -1.73 -5.14 -17.42
C LYS A 272 -2.28 -4.88 -16.01
N PRO A 273 -3.15 -3.86 -15.83
CA PRO A 273 -3.77 -3.60 -14.54
C PRO A 273 -4.67 -4.78 -14.13
N TYR A 274 -4.95 -4.87 -12.83
CA TYR A 274 -5.92 -5.84 -12.32
C TYR A 274 -7.31 -5.57 -12.91
N ARG A 275 -7.89 -6.62 -13.48
CA ARG A 275 -9.26 -6.60 -14.02
C ARG A 275 -10.17 -7.31 -13.05
N TYR A 276 -11.00 -6.51 -12.38
CA TYR A 276 -12.00 -6.99 -11.46
C TYR A 276 -13.21 -7.51 -12.23
N TRP A 277 -13.90 -8.49 -11.64
CA TRP A 277 -15.11 -9.04 -12.22
C TRP A 277 -16.28 -8.81 -11.27
N ALA A 278 -17.45 -8.51 -11.82
CA ALA A 278 -18.66 -8.21 -11.06
C ALA A 278 -19.67 -9.36 -11.22
N PRO A 279 -19.90 -10.16 -10.17
CA PRO A 279 -20.91 -11.22 -10.17
C PRO A 279 -22.31 -10.73 -10.55
N GLY A 280 -23.05 -11.55 -11.30
CA GLY A 280 -24.46 -11.32 -11.63
C GLY A 280 -24.78 -10.19 -12.61
N ARG A 281 -23.79 -9.44 -13.12
CA ARG A 281 -24.04 -8.37 -14.11
C ARG A 281 -24.11 -8.92 -15.53
N ARG A 282 -25.31 -8.97 -16.12
CA ARG A 282 -25.50 -9.30 -17.55
C ARG A 282 -24.61 -8.43 -18.44
N GLY A 283 -23.93 -9.03 -19.40
CA GLY A 283 -23.01 -8.34 -20.32
C GLY A 283 -21.58 -8.14 -19.81
N PHE A 284 -21.27 -8.55 -18.57
CA PHE A 284 -19.90 -8.70 -18.06
C PHE A 284 -19.34 -10.13 -18.18
N GLU A 285 -20.17 -11.07 -18.66
CA GLU A 285 -19.77 -12.46 -18.91
C GLU A 285 -18.79 -12.57 -20.09
N ASP A 286 -18.94 -11.68 -21.07
CA ASP A 286 -18.08 -11.65 -22.23
C ASP A 286 -16.80 -10.88 -21.90
N ARG A 287 -15.69 -11.61 -21.70
CA ARG A 287 -14.40 -11.09 -21.19
C ARG A 287 -13.82 -9.91 -22.01
N ASN A 288 -14.25 -9.77 -23.26
CA ASN A 288 -13.89 -8.66 -24.14
C ASN A 288 -14.82 -7.44 -24.01
N GLN A 289 -16.06 -7.62 -23.54
CA GLN A 289 -17.04 -6.55 -23.33
C GLN A 289 -17.19 -6.13 -21.86
N ALA A 290 -16.77 -6.99 -20.94
CA ALA A 290 -16.55 -6.63 -19.55
C ALA A 290 -15.56 -5.46 -19.53
N LYS A 291 -16.09 -4.23 -19.49
CA LYS A 291 -15.37 -3.02 -19.10
C LYS A 291 -15.02 -3.11 -17.61
N GLY A 292 -14.52 -4.27 -17.17
CA GLY A 292 -13.99 -4.58 -15.87
C GLY A 292 -12.64 -3.88 -15.74
N THR A 293 -12.70 -2.59 -15.47
CA THR A 293 -11.60 -1.89 -14.84
C THR A 293 -12.20 -1.02 -13.77
N THR A 294 -11.68 -1.12 -12.56
CA THR A 294 -11.90 -0.09 -11.56
C THR A 294 -11.57 1.25 -12.21
N PRO A 295 -12.32 2.33 -11.91
CA PRO A 295 -12.04 3.66 -12.48
C PRO A 295 -10.66 4.20 -12.08
N PHE A 296 -9.94 3.50 -11.21
CA PHE A 296 -8.66 3.86 -10.66
C PHE A 296 -7.67 2.71 -10.82
N GLU A 297 -6.41 3.06 -11.02
CA GLU A 297 -5.30 2.12 -10.84
C GLU A 297 -5.21 1.72 -9.37
N THR A 298 -5.10 0.42 -9.13
CA THR A 298 -5.04 -0.17 -7.80
C THR A 298 -3.72 -0.91 -7.63
N PHE A 299 -3.18 -0.89 -6.42
CA PHE A 299 -2.00 -1.66 -6.07
C PHE A 299 -2.08 -2.15 -4.63
N TRP A 300 -1.24 -3.12 -4.29
CA TRP A 300 -1.23 -3.68 -2.95
C TRP A 300 -0.39 -2.80 -2.00
N TYR A 301 -0.99 -2.44 -0.87
CA TYR A 301 -0.35 -1.84 0.26
C TYR A 301 0.01 -2.98 1.21
N VAL A 302 1.30 -3.16 1.49
CA VAL A 302 1.81 -4.31 2.24
C VAL A 302 2.50 -3.83 3.51
N ASN A 303 2.06 -4.32 4.65
CA ASN A 303 2.66 -4.03 5.95
C ASN A 303 2.95 -5.30 6.74
N TYR A 304 4.13 -5.38 7.34
CA TYR A 304 4.58 -6.56 8.10
C TYR A 304 4.35 -6.41 9.60
N ALA A 305 3.86 -5.26 10.08
CA ALA A 305 3.60 -4.98 11.49
C ALA A 305 4.76 -5.39 12.41
N GLY A 306 6.00 -5.10 12.01
CA GLY A 306 7.20 -5.44 12.78
C GLY A 306 7.71 -6.88 12.64
N LEU A 307 7.03 -7.77 11.91
CA LEU A 307 7.52 -9.14 11.67
C LEU A 307 8.85 -9.19 10.92
N ALA A 308 9.07 -8.22 10.03
CA ALA A 308 10.34 -8.04 9.32
C ALA A 308 10.49 -6.56 8.91
N PRO A 309 11.73 -6.04 8.88
CA PRO A 309 11.99 -4.72 8.31
C PRO A 309 11.59 -4.65 6.84
N HIS A 310 10.88 -3.61 6.43
CA HIS A 310 10.42 -3.46 5.04
C HIS A 310 11.55 -3.41 4.02
N GLU A 311 12.69 -2.82 4.38
CA GLU A 311 13.89 -2.80 3.53
C GLU A 311 14.42 -4.20 3.26
N GLU A 312 14.42 -5.08 4.27
CA GLU A 312 14.86 -6.47 4.11
C GLU A 312 13.90 -7.22 3.18
N VAL A 313 12.59 -7.07 3.43
CA VAL A 313 11.54 -7.69 2.60
C VAL A 313 11.66 -7.23 1.15
N ARG A 314 11.84 -5.92 0.93
CA ARG A 314 12.02 -5.36 -0.41
C ARG A 314 13.29 -5.88 -1.08
N ALA A 315 14.44 -5.82 -0.42
CA ALA A 315 15.71 -6.29 -0.98
C ALA A 315 15.63 -7.79 -1.35
N TRP A 316 14.98 -8.59 -0.51
CA TRP A 316 14.70 -9.99 -0.80
C TRP A 316 13.81 -10.15 -2.04
N TRP A 317 12.70 -9.41 -2.12
CA TRP A 317 11.77 -9.47 -3.25
C TRP A 317 12.44 -9.06 -4.55
N MET A 318 13.23 -7.98 -4.54
CA MET A 318 14.00 -7.50 -5.69
C MET A 318 15.01 -8.56 -6.18
N LYS A 319 15.65 -9.27 -5.25
CA LYS A 319 16.63 -10.32 -5.59
C LYS A 319 16.00 -11.60 -6.12
N LYS A 320 14.79 -11.95 -5.64
CA LYS A 320 14.19 -13.28 -5.86
C LYS A 320 13.03 -13.29 -6.84
N PHE A 321 12.20 -12.25 -6.85
CA PHE A 321 10.92 -12.22 -7.55
C PHE A 321 10.86 -11.15 -8.63
N ALA A 322 11.53 -10.01 -8.49
CA ALA A 322 11.50 -8.96 -9.51
C ALA A 322 11.85 -9.44 -10.94
N PRO A 323 12.82 -10.35 -11.17
CA PRO A 323 13.10 -10.86 -12.52
C PRO A 323 11.96 -11.65 -13.18
N HIS A 324 10.99 -12.10 -12.39
CA HIS A 324 9.87 -12.94 -12.82
C HIS A 324 8.50 -12.27 -12.61
N SER A 325 8.49 -11.11 -11.96
CA SER A 325 7.28 -10.37 -11.62
C SER A 325 6.96 -9.35 -12.71
N THR A 326 5.68 -9.13 -12.96
CA THR A 326 5.21 -7.98 -13.74
C THR A 326 5.00 -6.73 -12.90
N CYS A 327 5.09 -6.85 -11.57
CA CYS A 327 4.94 -5.73 -10.65
C CYS A 327 6.25 -4.98 -10.44
N THR A 328 6.16 -3.74 -9.99
CA THR A 328 7.26 -2.95 -9.43
C THR A 328 7.08 -2.76 -7.94
N LEU A 329 8.20 -2.64 -7.22
CA LEU A 329 8.24 -2.45 -5.77
C LEU A 329 9.20 -1.28 -5.45
N PRO A 330 8.73 -0.01 -5.56
CA PRO A 330 9.54 1.17 -5.25
C PRO A 330 10.08 1.14 -3.81
N ALA A 331 11.12 1.92 -3.54
CA ALA A 331 11.61 2.07 -2.16
C ALA A 331 10.54 2.74 -1.27
N PRO A 332 10.50 2.46 0.05
CA PRO A 332 9.49 3.04 0.94
C PRO A 332 9.47 4.58 0.97
N ASP A 333 10.62 5.18 0.70
CA ASP A 333 10.92 6.61 0.65
C ASP A 333 10.92 7.17 -0.78
N GLU A 334 10.81 6.32 -1.81
CA GLU A 334 10.67 6.73 -3.19
C GLU A 334 9.26 7.29 -3.44
N ALA A 335 9.20 8.43 -4.12
CA ALA A 335 7.92 9.02 -4.48
C ALA A 335 7.12 8.05 -5.35
N LEU A 336 5.91 7.70 -4.89
CA LEU A 336 5.00 6.85 -5.67
C LEU A 336 4.69 7.50 -7.02
N PRO A 337 4.50 6.69 -8.08
CA PRO A 337 4.20 7.18 -9.42
C PRO A 337 3.12 8.26 -9.34
N GLN A 338 3.49 9.48 -9.73
CA GLN A 338 2.57 10.59 -9.65
C GLN A 338 1.37 10.22 -10.51
N GLN A 339 0.21 10.10 -9.84
CA GLN A 339 -1.08 9.84 -10.46
C GLN A 339 -1.10 10.68 -11.72
N GLN A 340 -1.11 10.02 -12.89
CA GLN A 340 -1.41 10.74 -14.12
C GLN A 340 -2.71 11.44 -13.80
N ARG A 341 -2.66 12.77 -13.63
CA ARG A 341 -3.83 13.56 -13.25
C ARG A 341 -4.92 13.04 -14.16
N LEU A 342 -5.88 12.29 -13.59
CA LEU A 342 -7.04 11.78 -14.31
C LEU A 342 -7.49 13.01 -15.08
N GLN A 343 -7.31 13.00 -16.41
CA GLN A 343 -7.39 14.21 -17.20
C GLN A 343 -8.64 14.92 -16.73
N LYS A 344 -8.45 16.11 -16.14
CA LYS A 344 -9.49 16.79 -15.37
C LYS A 344 -10.73 16.71 -16.23
N ARG A 345 -11.73 15.91 -15.80
CA ARG A 345 -12.88 15.61 -16.66
C ARG A 345 -13.35 16.95 -17.19
N ALA A 346 -13.57 17.06 -18.50
CA ALA A 346 -14.11 18.27 -19.06
C ALA A 346 -15.32 18.68 -18.21
N ASN A 347 -15.40 19.96 -17.83
CA ASN A 347 -16.44 20.40 -16.91
C ASN A 347 -17.83 19.96 -17.47
N PRO A 348 -18.86 19.76 -16.63
CA PRO A 348 -20.15 19.25 -17.09
C PRO A 348 -20.71 20.01 -18.31
N ARG A 349 -20.47 21.33 -18.37
CA ARG A 349 -20.87 22.20 -19.48
C ARG A 349 -20.12 21.89 -20.77
N ALA A 350 -18.80 21.71 -20.72
CA ALA A 350 -17.96 21.35 -21.86
C ALA A 350 -18.32 19.97 -22.41
N ARG A 351 -18.68 19.01 -21.53
CA ARG A 351 -19.23 17.72 -21.97
C ARG A 351 -20.56 17.87 -22.67
N LYS A 352 -21.47 18.69 -22.13
CA LYS A 352 -22.77 18.97 -22.78
C LYS A 352 -22.59 19.66 -24.14
N ILE A 353 -21.63 20.58 -24.26
CA ILE A 353 -21.29 21.26 -25.51
C ILE A 353 -20.68 20.29 -26.52
N ALA A 354 -19.72 19.44 -26.11
CA ALA A 354 -19.12 18.44 -26.98
C ALA A 354 -20.18 17.46 -27.50
N ALA A 355 -21.06 16.96 -26.63
CA ALA A 355 -22.16 16.07 -27.02
C ALA A 355 -23.15 16.75 -27.97
N MET A 356 -23.48 18.04 -27.77
CA MET A 356 -24.30 18.80 -28.71
C MET A 356 -23.60 19.01 -30.06
N LYS A 357 -22.29 19.27 -30.05
CA LYS A 357 -21.50 19.48 -31.27
C LYS A 357 -21.41 18.20 -32.09
N GLU A 358 -21.22 17.06 -31.44
CA GLU A 358 -21.20 15.73 -32.06
C GLU A 358 -22.55 15.39 -32.71
N ARG A 359 -23.67 15.68 -32.01
CA ARG A 359 -25.02 15.57 -32.59
C ARG A 359 -25.24 16.46 -33.82
N LYS A 360 -24.72 17.69 -33.80
CA LYS A 360 -24.86 18.64 -34.92
C LYS A 360 -23.99 18.29 -36.13
N GLN A 361 -22.89 17.57 -35.94
CA GLN A 361 -21.99 17.18 -37.02
C GLN A 361 -22.45 15.93 -37.78
N GLY A 362 -23.67 15.43 -37.51
CA GLY A 362 -24.19 14.25 -38.20
C GLY A 362 -23.44 12.97 -37.83
N GLY A 363 -22.83 12.91 -36.63
CA GLY A 363 -22.41 11.64 -36.06
C GLY A 363 -23.60 10.68 -36.10
N PRO A 364 -23.40 9.41 -36.50
CA PRO A 364 -24.49 8.49 -36.81
C PRO A 364 -25.53 8.56 -35.70
N ALA A 365 -26.77 8.89 -36.08
CA ALA A 365 -27.90 8.85 -35.17
C ALA A 365 -28.00 7.40 -34.68
N ASN A 366 -27.40 7.14 -33.52
CA ASN A 366 -27.62 5.90 -32.81
C ASN A 366 -29.04 6.04 -32.27
N ASP A 367 -30.01 5.62 -33.08
CA ASP A 367 -31.44 5.73 -32.83
C ASP A 367 -31.78 4.94 -31.57
N GLY A 368 -31.67 5.62 -30.43
CA GLY A 368 -32.76 5.84 -29.50
C GLY A 368 -33.39 4.64 -28.80
N LYS A 369 -32.96 3.40 -29.05
CA LYS A 369 -33.37 2.22 -28.31
C LYS A 369 -32.11 1.44 -27.90
N ASP A 370 -31.88 1.45 -26.58
CA ASP A 370 -30.99 0.55 -25.83
C ASP A 370 -29.50 0.91 -25.69
N GLY A 371 -29.00 1.97 -26.34
CA GLY A 371 -27.59 2.36 -26.25
C GLY A 371 -27.25 3.42 -25.21
N LYS A 372 -27.34 3.15 -23.89
CA LYS A 372 -26.61 3.95 -22.87
C LYS A 372 -25.10 3.75 -23.08
N GLY A 373 -24.53 4.47 -24.04
CA GLY A 373 -23.09 4.57 -24.26
C GLY A 373 -22.45 5.25 -23.06
N SER A 374 -22.12 4.47 -22.04
CA SER A 374 -21.28 4.90 -20.94
C SER A 374 -19.88 5.20 -21.50
N GLY A 375 -19.66 6.47 -21.83
CA GLY A 375 -18.33 7.09 -21.86
C GLY A 375 -17.78 7.08 -20.43
N GLY A 376 -17.58 5.89 -19.89
CA GLY A 376 -17.07 5.66 -18.56
C GLY A 376 -15.59 5.99 -18.53
N ILE A 377 -15.16 6.37 -17.34
CA ILE A 377 -13.78 6.69 -16.95
C ILE A 377 -12.98 5.39 -16.85
N TYR A 378 -13.03 4.58 -17.89
CA TYR A 378 -12.41 3.28 -17.89
C TYR A 378 -10.99 3.41 -18.43
N TYR A 379 -10.10 2.59 -17.89
CA TYR A 379 -8.71 2.55 -18.27
C TYR A 379 -8.58 2.23 -19.77
N ASP A 380 -7.83 3.07 -20.49
CA ASP A 380 -7.59 2.94 -21.93
C ASP A 380 -6.23 2.26 -22.17
N GLN A 381 -6.29 1.02 -22.65
CA GLN A 381 -5.11 0.18 -22.86
C GLN A 381 -4.16 0.73 -23.94
N GLU A 382 -4.69 1.40 -24.97
CA GLU A 382 -3.86 1.98 -26.04
C GLU A 382 -3.10 3.20 -25.51
N ARG A 383 -3.78 4.02 -24.72
CA ARG A 383 -3.16 5.18 -24.07
C ARG A 383 -2.05 4.78 -23.10
N ALA A 384 -2.25 3.71 -22.33
CA ALA A 384 -1.22 3.18 -21.43
C ALA A 384 0.02 2.66 -22.20
N LYS A 385 -0.19 1.94 -23.32
CA LYS A 385 0.90 1.51 -24.22
C LYS A 385 1.66 2.70 -24.79
N ALA A 386 0.96 3.73 -25.27
CA ALA A 386 1.57 4.94 -25.81
C ALA A 386 2.38 5.71 -24.76
N ALA A 387 1.88 5.80 -23.52
CA ALA A 387 2.61 6.40 -22.40
C ALA A 387 3.90 5.63 -22.08
N LYS A 388 3.85 4.30 -22.06
CA LYS A 388 5.04 3.45 -21.84
C LYS A 388 6.08 3.63 -22.95
N GLN A 389 5.65 3.70 -24.21
CA GLN A 389 6.53 3.92 -25.35
C GLN A 389 7.22 5.30 -25.28
N ARG A 390 6.50 6.35 -24.85
CA ARG A 390 7.06 7.68 -24.61
C ARG A 390 8.09 7.69 -23.49
N MET A 391 7.83 7.01 -22.36
CA MET A 391 8.81 6.90 -21.27
C MET A 391 10.08 6.16 -21.71
N MET A 392 9.95 5.08 -22.50
CA MET A 392 11.09 4.36 -23.05
C MET A 392 11.94 5.23 -24.00
N GLN A 393 11.29 6.05 -24.85
CA GLN A 393 12.00 6.99 -25.73
C GLN A 393 12.74 8.09 -24.95
N GLN A 394 12.17 8.57 -23.84
CA GLN A 394 12.82 9.56 -22.98
C GLN A 394 14.02 8.99 -22.22
N GLN A 395 13.95 7.73 -21.76
CA GLN A 395 15.06 7.08 -21.06
C GLN A 395 16.18 6.61 -21.99
N GLY A 396 15.88 6.38 -23.27
CA GLY A 396 16.88 5.97 -24.28
C GLY A 396 17.67 7.13 -24.93
N GLY A 397 17.37 8.39 -24.58
CA GLY A 397 17.95 9.58 -25.21
C GLY A 397 19.29 10.08 -24.64
N ASP A 398 19.79 9.48 -23.55
CA ASP A 398 20.95 10.02 -22.80
C ASP A 398 22.32 9.50 -23.28
N GLY A 399 22.38 8.98 -24.51
CA GLY A 399 23.53 8.24 -25.01
C GLY A 399 24.10 8.72 -26.34
N ASP A 400 24.26 10.02 -26.58
CA ASP A 400 25.38 10.56 -27.41
C ASP A 400 25.40 12.11 -27.34
N PHE A 401 25.67 12.71 -26.18
CA PHE A 401 26.11 14.11 -26.14
C PHE A 401 27.57 14.13 -26.61
N ARG A 402 27.78 14.00 -27.94
CA ARG A 402 29.06 14.24 -28.59
C ARG A 402 29.57 15.58 -28.09
N LYS A 403 30.66 15.53 -27.32
CA LYS A 403 31.50 16.70 -27.05
C LYS A 403 31.98 17.20 -28.40
N ASP A 404 31.23 18.15 -28.97
CA ASP A 404 31.67 18.99 -30.07
C ASP A 404 32.85 19.81 -29.55
N LYS A 405 34.03 19.19 -29.66
CA LYS A 405 35.33 19.80 -29.43
C LYS A 405 35.52 20.78 -30.58
N ARG A 406 34.85 21.94 -30.51
CA ARG A 406 35.11 23.10 -31.36
C ARG A 406 36.58 23.47 -31.17
N LYS A 407 37.39 22.96 -32.09
CA LYS A 407 38.78 23.29 -32.35
C LYS A 407 38.78 24.78 -32.70
N ARG A 408 39.03 25.64 -31.70
CA ARG A 408 39.20 27.08 -31.90
C ARG A 408 40.56 27.26 -32.57
N GLU A 409 40.54 27.43 -33.88
CA GLU A 409 41.70 27.77 -34.69
C GLU A 409 42.33 29.07 -34.16
N LYS A 410 43.58 28.98 -33.69
CA LYS A 410 44.44 30.14 -33.46
C LYS A 410 45.05 30.52 -34.82
N GLY A 411 44.32 31.33 -35.59
CA GLY A 411 44.81 31.95 -36.82
C GLY A 411 45.21 33.41 -36.59
N GLY A 412 46.48 33.73 -36.83
CA GLY A 412 46.93 35.01 -37.40
C GLY A 412 46.90 36.26 -36.52
N LYS A 413 48.00 36.56 -35.82
CA LYS A 413 48.39 37.95 -35.54
C LYS A 413 48.95 38.54 -36.83
N GLY A 414 48.14 39.34 -37.52
CA GLY A 414 48.58 40.21 -38.61
C GLY A 414 48.75 41.64 -38.10
N ASP A 415 49.97 42.15 -38.21
CA ASP A 415 50.35 43.54 -38.00
C ASP A 415 49.47 44.52 -38.77
N ARG A 416 48.95 45.54 -38.09
CA ARG A 416 48.56 46.81 -38.72
C ARG A 416 48.89 47.99 -37.81
N LYS A 417 50.02 48.61 -38.13
CA LYS A 417 50.35 50.02 -37.87
C LYS A 417 49.15 50.91 -38.18
N ARG A 418 48.80 51.80 -37.24
CA ARG A 418 48.15 53.07 -37.58
C ARG A 418 48.68 54.17 -36.68
N SER A 419 49.37 55.08 -37.35
CA SER A 419 49.78 56.40 -36.89
C SER A 419 48.59 57.20 -36.36
N LYS A 420 48.82 57.95 -35.29
CA LYS A 420 48.06 59.16 -34.96
C LYS A 420 49.01 60.34 -35.03
N GLN A 421 48.67 61.27 -35.90
CA GLN A 421 49.10 62.66 -35.86
C GLN A 421 48.60 63.30 -34.55
N ALA A 422 49.44 64.15 -33.99
CA ALA A 422 49.07 65.36 -33.28
C ALA A 422 49.62 66.53 -34.09
#